data_AF-A0A511D285-F1
#
_entry.id   AF-A0A511D285-F1
#
_cell.length_a   1.000
_cell.length_b   1.000
_cell.length_c   1.000
_cell.angle_alpha   90.00
_cell.angle_beta   90.00
_cell.angle_gamma   90.00
#
_symmetry.space_group_name_H-M   'P 1'
#
loop_
_entity.id
_entity.type
_entity.pdbx_description
1 polymer ?
#
loop_
_entity_poly.entity_id
_entity_poly.type
_entity_poly.pdbx_seq_one_letter_code
_entity_poly.pdbx_strand_id
1 'polypeptide(L)'
;MSTGVAAAIRPRVGSRRAYPPVRLAAAVVVAALTLIPLGYVLVFVIAEGPAQAAELLLRPRVGELLRNTSALVAAGCAASAVVGTGAAWLVERTSLPGRPVWTALMAAPLAVPAFVNSYGWVSVTAAVEGFAGAVLITTLSYYPLVYLPVTAVLRGMDPAFEELSRTLGNGPWRTFFRVVLPQLRPALLGGVLLVGLHLLAEFGALQALRFPTFTTAIYDQFESTFNGAAATMLAGVLVLGCLLLLVGELRLAGRARVSRVGGGAARTAVPHRLGALTPFALLAMAALAGLALGVPLVILGRWLVVGSSTAFPIGQITEITLTSIGFGLAGAALTCVLAVPGAWLSVRHRGWVSRVLERSTYIAGSLPGIVVALAFVTLAVGYLPVVYQTSILLVAAYAVLFMPRAMVSLRAALAQVPPELDDSARALGARPSGVLWRVTLPLVLRGLGTGAALVFLAVVTELTATLLLAPTGTATLATEFWSNSSSLAYGAAAPYALMMIVISAPAAWLLTRESRREMGRA
;
A
#
# COMPACT_ATOMS: atom_id res chain seq x y z
N MET A 1 -18.94 -25.44 -56.03
CA MET A 1 -20.11 -24.80 -55.41
C MET A 1 -19.85 -24.66 -53.92
N SER A 2 -19.93 -23.42 -53.43
CA SER A 2 -20.14 -22.99 -52.03
C SER A 2 -19.12 -23.38 -50.95
N THR A 3 -18.12 -22.52 -50.81
CA THR A 3 -17.34 -22.28 -49.59
C THR A 3 -18.21 -21.61 -48.52
N GLY A 4 -18.55 -22.33 -47.45
CA GLY A 4 -19.21 -21.78 -46.26
C GLY A 4 -18.25 -20.97 -45.40
N VAL A 5 -18.27 -19.65 -45.58
CA VAL A 5 -17.53 -18.68 -44.77
C VAL A 5 -18.00 -18.76 -43.32
N ALA A 6 -17.16 -19.29 -42.44
CA ALA A 6 -17.27 -19.11 -41.00
C ALA A 6 -17.08 -17.61 -40.70
N ALA A 7 -18.19 -16.89 -40.58
CA ALA A 7 -18.21 -15.50 -40.17
C ALA A 7 -17.61 -15.40 -38.76
N ALA A 8 -16.33 -15.06 -38.69
CA ALA A 8 -15.67 -14.65 -37.46
C ALA A 8 -16.48 -13.51 -36.84
N ILE A 9 -17.11 -13.78 -35.69
CA ILE A 9 -17.75 -12.78 -34.85
C ILE A 9 -16.65 -11.79 -34.44
N ARG A 10 -16.50 -10.71 -35.22
CA ARG A 10 -15.68 -9.57 -34.80
C ARG A 10 -16.33 -9.02 -33.52
N PRO A 11 -15.59 -8.83 -32.42
CA PRO A 11 -16.14 -8.12 -31.28
C PRO A 11 -16.57 -6.75 -31.77
N ARG A 12 -17.86 -6.45 -31.66
CA ARG A 12 -18.39 -5.12 -31.95
C ARG A 12 -17.57 -4.13 -31.13
N VAL A 13 -16.80 -3.29 -31.80
CA VAL A 13 -16.13 -2.13 -31.21
C VAL A 13 -17.23 -1.37 -30.49
N GLY A 14 -17.15 -1.35 -29.15
CA GLY A 14 -18.21 -0.84 -28.30
C GLY A 14 -18.62 0.56 -28.76
N SER A 15 -19.93 0.76 -28.95
CA SER A 15 -20.46 2.10 -29.19
C SER A 15 -19.93 3.03 -28.10
N ARG A 16 -19.49 4.22 -28.48
CA ARG A 16 -19.13 5.29 -27.55
C ARG A 16 -20.38 5.68 -26.78
N ARG A 17 -20.77 4.90 -25.75
CA ARG A 17 -21.83 5.28 -24.81
C ARG A 17 -21.40 6.61 -24.20
N ALA A 18 -22.23 7.64 -24.38
CA ALA A 18 -21.98 8.95 -23.80
C ALA A 18 -21.87 8.83 -22.27
N TYR A 19 -20.92 9.54 -21.67
CA TYR A 19 -20.73 9.50 -20.23
C TYR A 19 -21.99 10.04 -19.51
N PRO A 20 -22.51 9.36 -18.48
CA PRO A 20 -23.59 9.91 -17.68
C PRO A 20 -23.07 11.16 -16.94
N PRO A 21 -23.69 12.35 -17.14
CA PRO A 21 -23.10 13.62 -16.73
C PRO A 21 -22.90 13.72 -15.22
N VAL A 22 -23.86 13.22 -14.42
CA VAL A 22 -23.79 13.27 -12.95
C VAL A 22 -22.64 12.42 -12.40
N ARG A 23 -22.42 11.21 -12.93
CA ARG A 23 -21.34 10.33 -12.45
C ARG A 23 -19.97 10.82 -12.91
N LEU A 24 -19.90 11.38 -14.12
CA LEU A 24 -18.69 12.03 -14.60
C LEU A 24 -18.35 13.24 -13.73
N ALA A 25 -19.32 14.12 -13.43
CA ALA A 25 -19.12 15.27 -12.55
C ALA A 25 -18.65 14.83 -11.16
N ALA A 26 -19.28 13.80 -10.57
CA ALA A 26 -18.84 13.24 -9.30
C ALA A 26 -17.39 12.70 -9.35
N ALA A 27 -17.03 11.96 -10.41
CA ALA A 27 -15.66 11.46 -10.59
C ALA A 27 -14.64 12.59 -10.79
N VAL A 28 -15.02 13.68 -11.48
CA VAL A 28 -14.18 14.87 -11.65
C VAL A 28 -13.97 15.59 -10.32
N VAL A 29 -15.03 15.76 -9.51
CA VAL A 29 -14.92 16.37 -8.17
C VAL A 29 -14.01 15.54 -7.27
N VAL A 30 -14.18 14.21 -7.27
CA VAL A 30 -13.30 13.31 -6.51
C VAL A 30 -11.85 13.42 -7.00
N ALA A 31 -11.62 13.40 -8.31
CA ALA A 31 -10.28 13.55 -8.87
C ALA A 31 -9.65 14.88 -8.47
N ALA A 32 -10.40 15.99 -8.57
CA ALA A 32 -9.94 17.31 -8.14
C ALA A 32 -9.58 17.32 -6.65
N LEU A 33 -10.45 16.76 -5.79
CA LEU A 33 -10.21 16.66 -4.35
C LEU A 33 -8.94 15.85 -4.03
N THR A 34 -8.73 14.73 -4.71
CA THR A 34 -7.52 13.91 -4.52
C THR A 34 -6.24 14.62 -4.99
N LEU A 35 -6.33 15.51 -5.96
CA LEU A 35 -5.18 16.27 -6.48
C LEU A 35 -4.90 17.56 -5.70
N ILE A 36 -5.72 17.91 -4.71
CA ILE A 36 -5.52 19.11 -3.89
C ILE A 36 -4.10 19.19 -3.32
N PRO A 37 -3.53 18.15 -2.66
CA PRO A 37 -2.18 18.24 -2.10
C PRO A 37 -1.11 18.49 -3.16
N LEU A 38 -1.21 17.81 -4.30
CA LEU A 38 -0.26 17.97 -5.40
C LEU A 38 -0.35 19.38 -6.01
N GLY A 39 -1.58 19.87 -6.21
CA GLY A 39 -1.82 21.22 -6.70
C GLY A 39 -1.30 22.28 -5.75
N TYR A 40 -1.51 22.11 -4.44
CA TYR A 40 -1.01 23.02 -3.41
C TYR A 40 0.52 23.11 -3.43
N VAL A 41 1.22 21.96 -3.39
CA VAL A 41 2.69 21.93 -3.43
C VAL A 41 3.22 22.58 -4.71
N LEU A 42 2.60 22.31 -5.86
CA LEU A 42 3.00 22.91 -7.13
C LEU A 42 2.82 24.43 -7.13
N VAL A 43 1.65 24.92 -6.70
CA VAL A 43 1.37 26.36 -6.63
C VAL A 43 2.31 27.05 -5.64
N PHE A 44 2.56 26.43 -4.48
CA PHE A 44 3.46 26.98 -3.46
C PHE A 44 4.88 27.15 -4.01
N VAL A 45 5.44 26.11 -4.62
CA VAL A 45 6.80 26.14 -5.19
C VAL A 45 6.92 27.19 -6.29
N ILE A 46 5.87 27.36 -7.11
CA ILE A 46 5.85 28.37 -8.17
C ILE A 46 5.74 29.79 -7.58
N ALA A 47 4.88 29.98 -6.57
CA ALA A 47 4.62 31.28 -5.96
C ALA A 47 5.85 31.85 -5.22
N GLU A 48 6.61 30.98 -4.54
CA GLU A 48 7.81 31.39 -3.81
C GLU A 48 8.95 31.86 -4.75
N GLY A 49 8.92 31.43 -6.01
CA GLY A 49 9.85 31.84 -7.04
C GLY A 49 11.20 31.09 -7.02
N PRO A 50 11.94 31.13 -8.14
CA PRO A 50 13.13 30.31 -8.33
C PRO A 50 14.31 30.70 -7.42
N ALA A 51 14.44 31.98 -7.05
CA ALA A 51 15.53 32.45 -6.20
C ALA A 51 15.40 31.90 -4.77
N GLN A 52 14.20 32.01 -4.19
CA GLN A 52 13.92 31.51 -2.85
C GLN A 52 13.92 29.97 -2.81
N ALA A 53 13.39 29.33 -3.86
CA ALA A 53 13.48 27.88 -4.02
C ALA A 53 14.94 27.42 -4.07
N ALA A 54 15.82 28.12 -4.79
CA ALA A 54 17.25 27.81 -4.81
C ALA A 54 17.89 27.99 -3.43
N GLU A 55 17.57 29.05 -2.70
CA GLU A 55 18.08 29.28 -1.35
C GLU A 55 17.67 28.18 -0.35
N LEU A 56 16.44 27.67 -0.46
CA LEU A 56 15.92 26.61 0.40
C LEU A 56 16.42 25.22 -0.01
N LEU A 57 16.56 24.96 -1.32
CA LEU A 57 16.90 23.63 -1.85
C LEU A 57 18.41 23.38 -2.03
N LEU A 58 19.23 24.42 -2.22
CA LEU A 58 20.69 24.27 -2.40
C LEU A 58 21.46 24.22 -1.07
N ARG A 59 20.76 24.07 0.06
CA ARG A 59 21.39 23.92 1.37
C ARG A 59 22.12 22.57 1.46
N PRO A 60 23.31 22.49 2.09
CA PRO A 60 24.04 21.24 2.25
C PRO A 60 23.22 20.11 2.87
N ARG A 61 22.33 20.45 3.81
CA ARG A 61 21.41 19.52 4.46
C ARG A 61 20.46 18.85 3.47
N VAL A 62 19.97 19.56 2.44
CA VAL A 62 19.08 18.98 1.42
C VAL A 62 19.82 17.94 0.58
N GLY A 63 21.08 18.19 0.24
CA GLY A 63 21.94 17.21 -0.43
C GLY A 63 22.16 15.95 0.40
N GLU A 64 22.36 16.10 1.71
CA GLU A 64 22.44 14.97 2.65
C GLU A 64 21.13 14.17 2.69
N LEU A 65 19.98 14.84 2.83
CA LEU A 65 18.66 14.21 2.85
C LEU A 65 18.35 13.50 1.53
N LEU A 66 18.75 14.08 0.39
CA LEU A 66 18.61 13.46 -0.91
C LEU A 66 19.43 12.17 -1.01
N ARG A 67 20.70 12.21 -0.60
CA ARG A 67 21.56 11.02 -0.56
C ARG A 67 20.98 9.96 0.37
N ASN A 68 20.61 10.32 1.60
CA ASN A 68 20.11 9.38 2.60
C ASN A 68 18.81 8.72 2.15
N THR A 69 17.85 9.52 1.69
CA THR A 69 16.53 9.03 1.25
C THR A 69 16.67 8.16 -0.01
N SER A 70 17.44 8.61 -1.01
CA SER A 70 17.64 7.83 -2.25
C SER A 70 18.43 6.54 -2.02
N ALA A 71 19.46 6.56 -1.16
CA ALA A 71 20.22 5.37 -0.79
C ALA A 71 19.35 4.36 -0.04
N LEU A 72 18.51 4.84 0.90
CA LEU A 72 17.57 3.99 1.64
C LEU A 72 16.55 3.34 0.71
N VAL A 73 15.93 4.13 -0.18
CA VAL A 73 14.97 3.61 -1.16
C VAL A 73 15.63 2.58 -2.07
N ALA A 74 16.82 2.87 -2.62
CA ALA A 74 17.51 1.93 -3.51
C ALA A 74 17.89 0.63 -2.79
N ALA A 75 18.52 0.73 -1.62
CA ALA A 75 18.97 -0.44 -0.86
C ALA A 75 17.80 -1.25 -0.29
N GLY A 76 16.79 -0.59 0.29
CA GLY A 76 15.60 -1.24 0.84
C GLY A 76 14.74 -1.91 -0.23
N CYS A 77 14.57 -1.29 -1.40
CA CYS A 77 13.92 -1.91 -2.55
C CYS A 77 14.68 -3.13 -3.06
N ALA A 78 16.01 -3.02 -3.22
CA ALA A 78 16.83 -4.14 -3.68
C ALA A 78 16.82 -5.30 -2.67
N ALA A 79 16.97 -5.02 -1.39
CA ALA A 79 16.92 -6.02 -0.32
C ALA A 79 15.54 -6.69 -0.25
N SER A 80 14.45 -5.91 -0.29
CA SER A 80 13.08 -6.44 -0.31
C SER A 80 12.79 -7.26 -1.57
N ALA A 81 13.33 -6.85 -2.73
CA ALA A 81 13.22 -7.60 -3.98
C ALA A 81 13.88 -8.98 -3.86
N VAL A 82 15.09 -9.04 -3.32
CA VAL A 82 15.85 -10.28 -3.12
C VAL A 82 15.19 -11.16 -2.07
N VAL A 83 14.90 -10.64 -0.88
CA VAL A 83 14.31 -11.39 0.24
C VAL A 83 12.90 -11.88 -0.13
N GLY A 84 12.04 -11.01 -0.65
CA GLY A 84 10.67 -11.35 -1.04
C GLY A 84 10.61 -12.37 -2.17
N THR A 85 11.43 -12.21 -3.21
CA THR A 85 11.50 -13.17 -4.34
C THR A 85 12.11 -14.50 -3.89
N GLY A 86 13.16 -14.45 -3.06
CA GLY A 86 13.81 -15.65 -2.51
C GLY A 86 12.87 -16.47 -1.64
N ALA A 87 12.14 -15.83 -0.71
CA ALA A 87 11.13 -16.48 0.11
C ALA A 87 9.99 -17.06 -0.75
N ALA A 88 9.51 -16.33 -1.76
CA ALA A 88 8.48 -16.82 -2.69
C ALA A 88 8.96 -18.04 -3.48
N TRP A 89 10.20 -18.02 -3.97
CA TRP A 89 10.81 -19.15 -4.68
C TRP A 89 10.94 -20.38 -3.79
N LEU A 90 11.43 -20.23 -2.56
CA LEU A 90 11.54 -21.33 -1.59
C LEU A 90 10.18 -21.97 -1.32
N VAL A 91 9.14 -21.17 -1.08
CA VAL A 91 7.81 -21.70 -0.74
C VAL A 91 7.12 -22.36 -1.95
N GLU A 92 7.18 -21.74 -3.13
CA GLU A 92 6.37 -22.19 -4.29
C GLU A 92 7.09 -23.20 -5.19
N ARG A 93 8.42 -23.10 -5.33
CA ARG A 93 9.18 -23.86 -6.33
C ARG A 93 10.04 -24.97 -5.75
N THR A 94 10.16 -25.09 -4.43
CA THR A 94 11.02 -26.11 -3.79
C THR A 94 10.24 -27.06 -2.87
N SER A 95 10.81 -28.21 -2.54
CA SER A 95 10.21 -29.21 -1.64
C SER A 95 10.22 -28.82 -0.15
N LEU A 96 10.20 -27.53 0.18
CA LEU A 96 10.20 -27.03 1.55
C LEU A 96 8.98 -27.58 2.32
N PRO A 97 9.16 -28.24 3.48
CA PRO A 97 8.04 -28.76 4.26
C PRO A 97 7.25 -27.62 4.91
N GLY A 98 5.95 -27.83 5.13
CA GLY A 98 5.09 -26.87 5.82
C GLY A 98 4.69 -25.63 5.00
N ARG A 99 4.63 -25.73 3.67
CA ARG A 99 4.33 -24.61 2.75
C ARG A 99 3.19 -23.67 3.21
N PRO A 100 2.00 -24.16 3.65
CA PRO A 100 0.91 -23.27 4.07
C PRO A 100 1.26 -22.39 5.27
N VAL A 101 2.10 -22.90 6.18
CA VAL A 101 2.59 -22.15 7.36
C VAL A 101 3.54 -21.06 6.90
N TRP A 102 4.52 -21.39 6.05
CA TRP A 102 5.45 -20.40 5.51
C TRP A 102 4.75 -19.32 4.68
N THR A 103 3.73 -19.66 3.89
CA THR A 103 2.93 -18.66 3.19
C THR A 103 2.29 -17.65 4.12
N ALA A 104 1.75 -18.10 5.26
CA ALA A 104 1.15 -17.21 6.24
C ALA A 104 2.23 -16.39 6.98
N LEU A 105 3.31 -17.04 7.45
CA LEU A 105 4.38 -16.40 8.20
C LEU A 105 5.13 -15.33 7.40
N MET A 106 5.33 -15.53 6.09
CA MET A 106 6.00 -14.54 5.24
C MET A 106 5.12 -13.33 4.90
N ALA A 107 3.79 -13.45 5.07
CA ALA A 107 2.85 -12.35 4.88
C ALA A 107 2.55 -11.60 6.19
N ALA A 108 2.66 -12.29 7.33
CA ALA A 108 2.30 -11.80 8.66
C ALA A 108 2.99 -10.48 9.09
N PRO A 109 4.25 -10.16 8.71
CA PRO A 109 4.88 -8.91 9.14
C PRO A 109 4.11 -7.64 8.74
N LEU A 110 3.28 -7.67 7.70
CA LEU A 110 2.42 -6.54 7.32
C LEU A 110 1.37 -6.18 8.38
N ALA A 111 1.07 -7.08 9.31
CA ALA A 111 0.13 -6.81 10.40
C ALA A 111 0.77 -6.03 11.55
N VAL A 112 2.10 -5.98 11.62
CA VAL A 112 2.84 -5.22 12.64
C VAL A 112 3.26 -3.89 12.03
N PRO A 113 2.81 -2.73 12.56
CA PRO A 113 3.23 -1.44 12.05
C PRO A 113 4.76 -1.28 12.10
N ALA A 114 5.37 -0.75 11.04
CA ALA A 114 6.83 -0.69 10.92
C ALA A 114 7.49 0.17 12.01
N PHE A 115 6.82 1.22 12.49
CA PHE A 115 7.31 2.01 13.62
C PHE A 115 7.29 1.21 14.92
N VAL A 116 6.26 0.38 15.17
CA VAL A 116 6.24 -0.55 16.32
C VAL A 116 7.39 -1.54 16.21
N ASN A 117 7.63 -2.10 15.02
CA ASN A 117 8.75 -3.01 14.78
C ASN A 117 10.10 -2.33 15.07
N SER A 118 10.27 -1.09 14.60
CA SER A 118 11.51 -0.33 14.76
C SER A 118 11.81 0.04 16.21
N TYR A 119 10.82 0.53 16.96
CA TYR A 119 10.98 0.78 18.39
C TYR A 119 11.25 -0.50 19.17
N GLY A 120 10.65 -1.62 18.77
CA GLY A 120 11.00 -2.94 19.30
C GLY A 120 12.50 -3.19 19.14
N TRP A 121 12.99 -3.20 17.90
CA TRP A 121 14.41 -3.42 17.60
C TRP A 121 15.37 -2.49 18.34
N VAL A 122 15.08 -1.19 18.36
CA VAL A 122 15.90 -0.18 19.06
C VAL A 122 15.96 -0.44 20.57
N SER A 123 14.86 -0.92 21.17
CA SER A 123 14.85 -1.26 22.60
C SER A 123 15.68 -2.50 22.95
N VAL A 124 16.01 -3.36 21.97
CA VAL A 124 16.94 -4.47 22.17
C VAL A 124 18.37 -4.01 22.05
N THR A 125 18.68 -3.22 21.02
CA THR A 125 20.03 -2.71 20.80
C THR A 125 20.02 -1.45 19.96
N ALA A 126 20.76 -0.43 20.40
CA ALA A 126 20.99 0.78 19.63
C ALA A 126 21.86 0.54 18.39
N ALA A 127 22.48 -0.63 18.23
CA ALA A 127 23.30 -0.98 17.06
C ALA A 127 22.50 -1.04 15.74
N VAL A 128 21.16 -1.06 15.82
CA VAL A 128 20.27 -0.96 14.65
C VAL A 128 19.94 0.49 14.26
N GLU A 129 20.43 1.49 14.98
CA GLU A 129 20.28 2.87 14.54
C GLU A 129 21.15 3.17 13.30
N GLY A 130 20.71 4.12 12.49
CA GLY A 130 21.39 4.53 11.26
C GLY A 130 21.05 3.69 10.02
N PHE A 131 21.85 3.87 8.96
CA PHE A 131 21.51 3.38 7.61
C PHE A 131 21.34 1.85 7.53
N ALA A 132 22.25 1.09 8.12
CA ALA A 132 22.24 -0.37 8.02
C ALA A 132 21.00 -0.98 8.67
N GLY A 133 20.64 -0.50 9.87
CA GLY A 133 19.43 -0.96 10.54
C GLY A 133 18.15 -0.41 9.91
N ALA A 134 18.16 0.81 9.35
CA ALA A 134 17.07 1.32 8.51
C ALA A 134 16.79 0.39 7.33
N VAL A 135 17.81 -0.03 6.57
CA VAL A 135 17.65 -0.99 5.47
C VAL A 135 17.17 -2.36 5.98
N LEU A 136 17.76 -2.87 7.07
CA LEU A 136 17.39 -4.17 7.63
C LEU A 136 15.92 -4.20 8.08
N ILE A 137 15.51 -3.28 8.94
CA ILE A 137 14.20 -3.31 9.60
C ILE A 137 13.08 -2.95 8.63
N THR A 138 13.32 -2.00 7.72
CA THR A 138 12.35 -1.71 6.66
C THR A 138 12.23 -2.89 5.68
N THR A 139 13.33 -3.59 5.37
CA THR A 139 13.25 -4.84 4.58
C THR A 139 12.42 -5.89 5.31
N LEU A 140 12.68 -6.14 6.60
CA LEU A 140 11.91 -7.09 7.43
C LEU A 140 10.41 -6.74 7.49
N SER A 141 10.07 -5.45 7.44
CA SER A 141 8.69 -4.96 7.50
C SER A 141 7.98 -5.00 6.13
N TYR A 142 8.68 -4.69 5.03
CA TYR A 142 8.06 -4.46 3.71
C TYR A 142 8.39 -5.48 2.63
N TYR A 143 9.32 -6.43 2.83
CA TYR A 143 9.52 -7.55 1.89
C TYR A 143 8.21 -8.30 1.55
N PRO A 144 7.19 -8.40 2.43
CA PRO A 144 5.95 -9.08 2.07
C PRO A 144 5.23 -8.45 0.88
N LEU A 145 5.41 -7.14 0.64
CA LEU A 145 4.85 -6.43 -0.52
C LEU A 145 5.43 -6.90 -1.86
N VAL A 146 6.63 -7.49 -1.86
CA VAL A 146 7.21 -8.20 -3.00
C VAL A 146 6.81 -9.68 -2.98
N TYR A 147 6.89 -10.32 -1.81
CA TYR A 147 6.60 -11.74 -1.64
C TYR A 147 5.22 -12.14 -2.18
N LEU A 148 4.17 -11.39 -1.84
CA LEU A 148 2.79 -11.70 -2.21
C LEU A 148 2.54 -11.70 -3.73
N PRO A 149 2.82 -10.63 -4.48
CA PRO A 149 2.61 -10.62 -5.93
C PRO A 149 3.53 -11.61 -6.66
N VAL A 150 4.78 -11.80 -6.22
CA VAL A 150 5.68 -12.80 -6.81
C VAL A 150 5.16 -14.22 -6.60
N THR A 151 4.68 -14.54 -5.40
CA THR A 151 4.04 -15.83 -5.07
C THR A 151 2.83 -16.10 -5.95
N ALA A 152 1.98 -15.08 -6.17
CA ALA A 152 0.80 -15.21 -7.02
C ALA A 152 1.17 -15.54 -8.48
N VAL A 153 2.21 -14.89 -9.04
CA VAL A 153 2.68 -15.20 -10.40
C VAL A 153 3.32 -16.60 -10.46
N LEU A 154 4.18 -16.96 -9.51
CA LEU A 154 4.82 -18.28 -9.49
C LEU A 154 3.78 -19.42 -9.48
N ARG A 155 2.69 -19.28 -8.71
CA ARG A 155 1.59 -20.26 -8.68
C ARG A 155 0.86 -20.38 -10.01
N GLY A 156 0.65 -19.27 -10.70
CA GLY A 156 -0.10 -19.21 -11.95
C GLY A 156 0.71 -19.54 -13.21
N MET A 157 2.04 -19.58 -13.12
CA MET A 157 2.94 -19.88 -14.24
C MET A 157 2.84 -21.33 -14.71
N ASP A 158 2.74 -21.53 -16.02
CA ASP A 158 2.78 -22.86 -16.64
C ASP A 158 4.18 -23.49 -16.50
N PRO A 159 4.31 -24.67 -15.85
CA PRO A 159 5.57 -25.38 -15.72
C PRO A 159 6.22 -25.74 -17.08
N ALA A 160 5.44 -25.82 -18.16
CA ALA A 160 5.93 -26.22 -19.48
C ALA A 160 7.07 -25.32 -19.98
N PHE A 161 7.06 -24.01 -19.69
CA PHE A 161 8.14 -23.11 -20.10
C PHE A 161 9.47 -23.44 -19.40
N GLU A 162 9.42 -23.85 -18.13
CA GLU A 162 10.61 -24.30 -17.39
C GLU A 162 11.10 -25.66 -17.91
N GLU A 163 10.19 -26.60 -18.18
CA GLU A 163 10.50 -27.92 -18.74
C GLU A 163 11.14 -27.82 -20.12
N LEU A 164 10.56 -27.02 -21.03
CA LEU A 164 11.11 -26.76 -22.38
C LEU A 164 12.50 -26.13 -22.30
N SER A 165 12.72 -25.19 -21.38
CA SER A 165 14.04 -24.60 -21.16
C SER A 165 15.08 -25.65 -20.77
N ARG A 166 14.72 -26.60 -19.90
CA ARG A 166 15.59 -27.71 -19.48
C ARG A 166 15.84 -28.71 -20.61
N THR A 167 14.84 -29.04 -21.43
CA THR A 167 15.00 -29.90 -22.62
C THR A 167 15.96 -29.30 -23.63
N LEU A 168 16.02 -27.96 -23.73
CA LEU A 168 17.01 -27.23 -24.53
C LEU A 168 18.42 -27.17 -23.87
N GLY A 169 18.68 -27.95 -22.83
CA GLY A 169 19.98 -28.01 -22.15
C GLY A 169 20.29 -26.85 -21.21
N ASN A 170 19.29 -26.01 -20.86
CA ASN A 170 19.52 -24.96 -19.88
C ASN A 170 19.47 -25.52 -18.45
N GLY A 171 20.50 -25.21 -17.66
CA GLY A 171 20.51 -25.46 -16.22
C GLY A 171 19.57 -24.53 -15.45
N PRO A 172 19.33 -24.79 -14.14
CA PRO A 172 18.33 -24.10 -13.32
C PRO A 172 18.55 -22.58 -13.26
N TRP A 173 19.80 -22.13 -13.15
CA TRP A 173 20.12 -20.69 -13.15
C TRP A 173 19.79 -20.01 -14.48
N ARG A 174 20.10 -20.65 -15.61
CA ARG A 174 19.76 -20.11 -16.94
C ARG A 174 18.24 -20.07 -17.14
N THR A 175 17.54 -21.12 -16.74
CA THR A 175 16.06 -21.16 -16.76
C THR A 175 15.46 -20.08 -15.88
N PHE A 176 16.00 -19.85 -14.68
CA PHE A 176 15.53 -18.78 -13.80
C PHE A 176 15.68 -17.40 -14.46
N PHE A 177 16.88 -17.01 -14.89
CA PHE A 177 17.12 -15.67 -15.41
C PHE A 177 16.52 -15.42 -16.80
N ARG A 178 16.38 -16.45 -17.65
CA ARG A 178 15.84 -16.29 -19.02
C ARG A 178 14.34 -16.55 -19.15
N VAL A 179 13.75 -17.36 -18.27
CA VAL A 179 12.35 -17.79 -18.39
C VAL A 179 11.52 -17.30 -17.22
N VAL A 180 11.95 -17.58 -15.97
CA VAL A 180 11.17 -17.25 -14.78
C VAL A 180 11.20 -15.75 -14.51
N LEU A 181 12.39 -15.17 -14.33
CA LEU A 181 12.56 -13.79 -13.91
C LEU A 181 11.87 -12.80 -14.87
N PRO A 182 11.95 -12.93 -16.22
CA PRO A 182 11.22 -12.04 -17.11
C PRO A 182 9.69 -12.11 -16.95
N GLN A 183 9.14 -13.27 -16.58
CA GLN A 183 7.71 -13.42 -16.26
C GLN A 183 7.37 -12.87 -14.88
N LEU A 184 8.30 -12.91 -13.92
CA LEU A 184 8.14 -12.28 -12.61
C LEU A 184 8.27 -10.76 -12.64
N ARG A 185 8.95 -10.18 -13.64
CA ARG A 185 9.24 -8.73 -13.71
C ARG A 185 8.04 -7.83 -13.44
N PRO A 186 6.84 -8.04 -14.02
CA PRO A 186 5.70 -7.15 -13.73
C PRO A 186 5.30 -7.16 -12.25
N ALA A 187 5.24 -8.34 -11.63
CA ALA A 187 4.92 -8.48 -10.21
C ALA A 187 6.04 -7.95 -9.31
N LEU A 188 7.29 -8.21 -9.68
CA LEU A 188 8.47 -7.74 -8.96
C LEU A 188 8.56 -6.21 -8.98
N LEU A 189 8.41 -5.59 -10.15
CA LEU A 189 8.44 -4.13 -10.29
C LEU A 189 7.28 -3.47 -9.56
N GLY A 190 6.07 -4.05 -9.62
CA GLY A 190 4.94 -3.58 -8.83
C GLY A 190 5.19 -3.67 -7.32
N GLY A 191 5.72 -4.78 -6.83
CA GLY A 191 6.10 -4.94 -5.42
C GLY A 191 7.19 -3.96 -4.98
N VAL A 192 8.23 -3.78 -5.81
CA VAL A 192 9.34 -2.84 -5.56
C VAL A 192 8.84 -1.39 -5.55
N LEU A 193 7.94 -1.03 -6.46
CA LEU A 193 7.30 0.29 -6.45
C LEU A 193 6.57 0.53 -5.13
N LEU A 194 5.78 -0.46 -4.66
CA LEU A 194 5.08 -0.34 -3.39
C LEU A 194 6.06 -0.18 -2.22
N VAL A 195 7.14 -0.96 -2.16
CA VAL A 195 8.17 -0.80 -1.13
C VAL A 195 8.78 0.60 -1.20
N GLY A 196 9.18 1.08 -2.38
CA GLY A 196 9.79 2.39 -2.55
C GLY A 196 8.88 3.54 -2.11
N LEU A 197 7.59 3.48 -2.45
CA LEU A 197 6.60 4.47 -2.01
C LEU A 197 6.39 4.43 -0.48
N HIS A 198 6.39 3.24 0.14
CA HIS A 198 6.33 3.14 1.61
C HIS A 198 7.59 3.72 2.26
N LEU A 199 8.79 3.43 1.73
CA LEU A 199 10.05 3.99 2.26
C LEU A 199 10.10 5.52 2.15
N LEU A 200 9.59 6.09 1.05
CA LEU A 200 9.46 7.54 0.91
C LEU A 200 8.41 8.14 1.86
N ALA A 201 7.38 7.39 2.23
CA ALA A 201 6.35 7.86 3.15
C ALA A 201 6.66 7.57 4.62
N GLU A 202 7.66 6.75 4.91
CA GLU A 202 7.90 6.25 6.25
C GLU A 202 8.54 7.30 7.15
N PHE A 203 7.89 7.55 8.27
CA PHE A 203 8.33 8.51 9.29
C PHE A 203 8.69 7.78 10.58
N GLY A 204 7.73 7.07 11.17
CA GLY A 204 7.86 6.59 12.54
C GLY A 204 8.98 5.56 12.70
N ALA A 205 9.15 4.66 11.72
CA ALA A 205 10.25 3.70 11.73
C ALA A 205 11.62 4.41 11.62
N LEU A 206 11.74 5.38 10.71
CA LEU A 206 13.01 6.04 10.43
C LEU A 206 13.42 7.02 11.53
N GLN A 207 12.44 7.65 12.19
CA GLN A 207 12.69 8.45 13.39
C GLN A 207 13.19 7.58 14.54
N ALA A 208 12.57 6.42 14.78
CA ALA A 208 13.01 5.49 15.82
C ALA A 208 14.46 5.02 15.58
N LEU A 209 14.81 4.77 14.32
CA LEU A 209 16.16 4.35 13.90
C LEU A 209 17.15 5.51 13.76
N ARG A 210 16.75 6.74 14.10
CA ARG A 210 17.56 7.96 13.98
C ARG A 210 18.20 8.15 12.60
N PHE A 211 17.50 7.75 11.55
CA PHE A 211 17.99 7.87 10.18
C PHE A 211 17.29 9.03 9.46
N PRO A 212 17.96 10.17 9.23
CA PRO A 212 17.31 11.36 8.69
C PRO A 212 16.99 11.20 7.20
N THR A 213 15.71 11.36 6.86
CA THR A 213 15.17 11.37 5.49
C THR A 213 14.37 12.63 5.23
N PHE A 214 13.92 12.83 3.99
CA PHE A 214 13.02 13.95 3.68
C PHE A 214 11.78 13.94 4.57
N THR A 215 11.19 12.78 4.84
CA THR A 215 9.96 12.67 5.64
C THR A 215 10.19 13.12 7.08
N THR A 216 11.27 12.66 7.72
CA THR A 216 11.60 13.11 9.09
C THR A 216 11.95 14.60 9.11
N ALA A 217 12.69 15.09 8.10
CA ALA A 217 13.06 16.51 8.02
C ALA A 217 11.85 17.43 7.77
N ILE A 218 10.87 17.02 6.95
CA ILE A 218 9.63 17.79 6.74
C ILE A 218 8.88 17.91 8.07
N TYR A 219 8.80 16.82 8.84
CA TYR A 219 8.16 16.82 10.16
C TYR A 219 8.88 17.80 11.10
N ASP A 220 10.21 17.71 11.20
CA ASP A 220 11.00 18.59 12.06
C ASP A 220 10.88 20.07 11.65
N GLN A 221 10.86 20.38 10.35
CA GLN A 221 10.68 21.76 9.88
C GLN A 221 9.29 22.31 10.22
N PHE A 222 8.27 21.47 10.14
CA PHE A 222 6.89 21.88 10.42
C PHE A 222 6.64 22.02 11.93
N GLU A 223 6.94 20.99 12.73
CA GLU A 223 6.65 20.95 14.16
C GLU A 223 7.69 21.69 15.01
N SER A 224 8.98 21.50 14.75
CA SER A 224 10.04 22.04 15.63
C SER A 224 10.46 23.46 15.27
N THR A 225 10.40 23.81 13.98
CA THR A 225 10.88 25.12 13.49
C THR A 225 9.72 26.04 13.08
N PHE A 226 8.48 25.54 13.03
CA PHE A 226 7.31 26.24 12.50
C PHE A 226 7.55 26.88 11.12
N ASN A 227 8.44 26.27 10.32
CA ASN A 227 8.85 26.79 9.02
C ASN A 227 8.09 26.07 7.90
N GLY A 228 6.86 26.52 7.67
CA GLY A 228 5.97 25.96 6.66
C GLY A 228 6.54 26.05 5.24
N ALA A 229 7.31 27.10 4.93
CA ALA A 229 7.91 27.27 3.61
C ALA A 229 9.00 26.23 3.33
N ALA A 230 9.94 26.04 4.26
CA ALA A 230 10.97 25.02 4.14
C ALA A 230 10.36 23.61 4.10
N ALA A 231 9.38 23.33 4.95
CA ALA A 231 8.66 22.05 4.96
C ALA A 231 7.97 21.78 3.60
N THR A 232 7.30 22.78 3.02
CA THR A 232 6.61 22.63 1.73
C THR A 232 7.58 22.46 0.56
N MET A 233 8.74 23.13 0.57
CA MET A 233 9.79 22.92 -0.43
C MET A 233 10.37 21.51 -0.37
N LEU A 234 10.67 21.00 0.84
CA LEU A 234 11.12 19.62 1.03
C LEU A 234 10.04 18.61 0.62
N ALA A 235 8.77 18.89 0.92
CA ALA A 235 7.63 18.11 0.45
C ALA A 235 7.59 18.06 -1.09
N GLY A 236 7.86 19.18 -1.79
CA GLY A 236 7.97 19.21 -3.25
C GLY A 236 9.02 18.25 -3.81
N VAL A 237 10.21 18.20 -3.21
CA VAL A 237 11.27 17.24 -3.59
C VAL A 237 10.81 15.80 -3.34
N LEU A 238 10.15 15.54 -2.22
CA LEU A 238 9.65 14.22 -1.87
C LEU A 238 8.54 13.75 -2.83
N VAL A 239 7.61 14.62 -3.21
CA VAL A 239 6.60 14.38 -4.24
C VAL A 239 7.25 14.06 -5.57
N LEU A 240 8.26 14.83 -5.97
CA LEU A 240 9.02 14.56 -7.19
C LEU A 240 9.64 13.15 -7.14
N GLY A 241 10.23 12.76 -6.01
CA GLY A 241 10.75 11.39 -5.80
C GLY A 241 9.68 10.31 -6.01
N CYS A 242 8.48 10.50 -5.46
CA CYS A 242 7.35 9.58 -5.62
C CYS A 242 6.91 9.47 -7.10
N LEU A 243 6.81 10.61 -7.79
CA LEU A 243 6.47 10.65 -9.21
C LEU A 243 7.54 10.00 -10.09
N LEU A 244 8.82 10.19 -9.78
CA LEU A 244 9.94 9.55 -10.49
C LEU A 244 9.90 8.02 -10.33
N LEU A 245 9.62 7.50 -9.13
CA LEU A 245 9.43 6.05 -8.93
C LEU A 245 8.23 5.52 -9.74
N LEU A 246 7.09 6.23 -9.70
CA LEU A 246 5.89 5.84 -10.44
C LEU A 246 6.12 5.82 -11.95
N VAL A 247 6.76 6.87 -12.50
CA VAL A 247 7.10 6.95 -13.93
C VAL A 247 8.16 5.91 -14.30
N GLY A 248 9.12 5.65 -13.41
CA GLY A 248 10.15 4.62 -13.58
C GLY A 248 9.53 3.24 -13.74
N GLU A 249 8.59 2.86 -12.86
CA GLU A 249 7.85 1.59 -12.96
C GLU A 249 7.10 1.51 -14.29
N LEU A 250 6.35 2.54 -14.68
CA LEU A 250 5.57 2.54 -15.91
C LEU A 250 6.44 2.34 -17.17
N ARG A 251 7.68 2.83 -17.15
CA ARG A 251 8.66 2.66 -18.23
C ARG A 251 9.30 1.28 -18.23
N LEU A 252 9.62 0.74 -17.05
CA LEU A 252 10.30 -0.55 -16.88
C LEU A 252 9.35 -1.76 -17.02
N ALA A 253 8.08 -1.61 -16.63
CA ALA A 253 7.07 -2.68 -16.67
C ALA A 253 6.74 -3.15 -18.11
N GLY A 254 6.99 -2.30 -19.11
CA GLY A 254 6.81 -2.62 -20.53
C GLY A 254 5.37 -3.01 -20.91
N ARG A 255 5.16 -3.40 -22.18
CA ARG A 255 3.87 -3.96 -22.64
C ARG A 255 3.81 -5.47 -22.42
N ALA A 256 4.22 -5.96 -21.25
CA ALA A 256 4.16 -7.38 -20.92
C ALA A 256 2.69 -7.81 -20.82
N ARG A 257 2.07 -8.11 -21.96
CA ARG A 257 0.81 -8.84 -22.02
C ARG A 257 1.11 -10.23 -21.51
N VAL A 258 0.77 -10.46 -20.25
CA VAL A 258 0.63 -11.82 -19.69
C VAL A 258 -0.60 -12.41 -20.37
N SER A 259 -0.44 -12.86 -21.62
CA SER A 259 -1.48 -13.65 -22.27
C SER A 259 -1.35 -15.07 -21.76
N ARG A 260 -2.32 -15.53 -20.97
CA ARG A 260 -2.61 -16.97 -20.89
C ARG A 260 -3.00 -17.39 -22.31
N VAL A 261 -2.08 -18.06 -23.01
CA VAL A 261 -2.41 -18.70 -24.28
C VAL A 261 -3.07 -20.02 -23.94
N GLY A 262 -4.41 -20.03 -23.91
CA GLY A 262 -5.22 -21.25 -23.79
C GLY A 262 -5.88 -21.48 -22.42
N GLY A 263 -7.04 -22.14 -22.45
CA GLY A 263 -7.78 -22.63 -21.27
C GLY A 263 -7.32 -24.02 -20.80
N GLY A 264 -6.02 -24.32 -20.95
CA GLY A 264 -5.46 -25.59 -20.49
C GLY A 264 -5.53 -25.70 -18.96
N ALA A 265 -5.79 -26.91 -18.46
CA ALA A 265 -5.80 -27.21 -17.03
C ALA A 265 -4.47 -26.77 -16.38
N ALA A 266 -4.55 -26.08 -15.23
CA ALA A 266 -3.38 -25.66 -14.49
C ALA A 266 -2.56 -26.89 -14.08
N ARG A 267 -1.37 -27.08 -14.68
CA ARG A 267 -0.45 -28.14 -14.27
C ARG A 267 0.28 -27.69 -13.01
N THR A 268 0.28 -28.52 -11.97
CA THR A 268 1.08 -28.29 -10.78
C THR A 268 2.57 -28.42 -11.11
N ALA A 269 3.36 -27.39 -10.85
CA ALA A 269 4.81 -27.46 -11.01
C ALA A 269 5.40 -28.56 -10.11
N VAL A 270 6.25 -29.42 -10.66
CA VAL A 270 7.01 -30.40 -9.87
C VAL A 270 8.02 -29.63 -9.00
N PRO A 271 7.97 -29.75 -7.66
CA PRO A 271 8.88 -29.04 -6.77
C PRO A 271 10.34 -29.46 -6.98
N HIS A 272 11.26 -28.50 -6.94
CA HIS A 272 12.70 -28.78 -6.87
C HIS A 272 13.03 -29.40 -5.51
N ARG A 273 13.58 -30.61 -5.51
CA ARG A 273 13.98 -31.29 -4.27
C ARG A 273 15.20 -30.62 -3.66
N LEU A 274 15.07 -30.13 -2.42
CA LEU A 274 16.16 -29.47 -1.70
C LEU A 274 17.20 -30.46 -1.13
N GLY A 275 16.79 -31.69 -0.78
CA GLY A 275 17.68 -32.69 -0.21
C GLY A 275 18.41 -32.17 1.04
N ALA A 276 19.74 -32.21 1.04
CA ALA A 276 20.59 -31.70 2.12
C ALA A 276 20.48 -30.18 2.38
N LEU A 277 19.92 -29.41 1.44
CA LEU A 277 19.70 -27.96 1.62
C LEU A 277 18.40 -27.64 2.38
N THR A 278 17.55 -28.62 2.65
CA THR A 278 16.29 -28.44 3.39
C THR A 278 16.48 -27.79 4.76
N PRO A 279 17.40 -28.24 5.65
CA PRO A 279 17.61 -27.59 6.96
C PRO A 279 18.07 -26.14 6.83
N PHE A 280 18.93 -25.81 5.86
CA PHE A 280 19.38 -24.44 5.63
C PHE A 280 18.24 -23.54 5.13
N ALA A 281 17.38 -24.05 4.25
CA ALA A 281 16.20 -23.31 3.80
C ALA A 281 15.21 -23.08 4.96
N LEU A 282 14.99 -24.09 5.80
CA LEU A 282 14.15 -23.95 7.00
C LEU A 282 14.74 -22.96 7.99
N LEU A 283 16.05 -23.00 8.22
CA LEU A 283 16.74 -22.06 9.10
C LEU A 283 16.63 -20.62 8.57
N ALA A 284 16.84 -20.41 7.26
CA ALA A 284 16.72 -19.09 6.65
C ALA A 284 15.30 -18.54 6.75
N MET A 285 14.28 -19.37 6.48
CA MET A 285 12.87 -18.98 6.61
C MET A 285 12.46 -18.74 8.07
N ALA A 286 12.95 -19.57 9.00
CA ALA A 286 12.73 -19.40 10.43
C ALA A 286 13.42 -18.14 10.97
N ALA A 287 14.65 -17.86 10.53
CA ALA A 287 15.37 -16.64 10.89
C ALA A 287 14.64 -15.41 10.35
N LEU A 288 14.22 -15.43 9.08
CA LEU A 288 13.45 -14.32 8.50
C LEU A 288 12.13 -14.07 9.27
N ALA A 289 11.37 -15.12 9.56
CA ALA A 289 10.15 -15.02 10.36
C ALA A 289 10.43 -14.56 11.81
N GLY A 290 11.48 -15.10 12.43
CA GLY A 290 11.90 -14.75 13.78
C GLY A 290 12.34 -13.30 13.89
N LEU A 291 13.12 -12.80 12.94
CA LEU A 291 13.58 -11.40 12.91
C LEU A 291 12.44 -10.43 12.56
N ALA A 292 11.57 -10.78 11.62
CA ALA A 292 10.50 -9.90 11.17
C ALA A 292 9.30 -9.85 12.14
N LEU A 293 8.98 -10.97 12.80
CA LEU A 293 7.79 -11.12 13.63
C LEU A 293 8.12 -11.54 15.06
N GLY A 294 9.04 -12.50 15.24
CA GLY A 294 9.40 -13.01 16.56
C GLY A 294 9.96 -11.92 17.47
N VAL A 295 10.92 -11.15 16.99
CA VAL A 295 11.54 -10.04 17.73
C VAL A 295 10.51 -9.01 18.21
N PRO A 296 9.71 -8.36 17.33
CA PRO A 296 8.74 -7.36 17.79
C PRO A 296 7.67 -7.95 18.73
N LEU A 297 7.20 -9.18 18.50
CA LEU A 297 6.20 -9.80 19.38
C LEU A 297 6.75 -10.16 20.76
N VAL A 298 7.97 -10.69 20.85
CA VAL A 298 8.63 -11.02 22.12
C VAL A 298 8.88 -9.75 22.93
N ILE A 299 9.35 -8.68 22.27
CA ILE A 299 9.61 -7.40 22.92
C ILE A 299 8.31 -6.76 23.39
N LEU A 300 7.27 -6.78 22.56
CA LEU A 300 5.95 -6.29 22.94
C LEU A 300 5.42 -7.03 24.18
N GLY A 301 5.55 -8.36 24.21
CA GLY A 301 5.23 -9.16 25.39
C GLY A 301 6.06 -8.78 26.62
N ARG A 302 7.36 -8.53 26.44
CA ARG A 302 8.24 -8.06 27.51
C ARG A 302 7.82 -6.68 28.03
N TRP A 303 7.47 -5.73 27.17
CA TRP A 303 7.01 -4.41 27.59
C TRP A 303 5.72 -4.49 28.41
N LEU A 304 4.79 -5.39 28.05
CA LEU A 304 3.56 -5.63 28.79
C LEU A 304 3.80 -6.23 30.18
N VAL A 305 4.81 -7.10 30.34
CA VAL A 305 5.05 -7.83 31.59
C VAL A 305 6.01 -7.10 32.54
N VAL A 306 7.07 -6.49 32.01
CA VAL A 306 8.22 -6.00 32.78
C VAL A 306 8.28 -4.47 32.84
N GLY A 307 7.49 -3.75 32.04
CA GLY A 307 7.57 -2.30 31.96
C GLY A 307 7.27 -1.62 33.31
N SER A 308 8.23 -0.89 33.88
CA SER A 308 8.01 -0.14 35.14
C SER A 308 7.01 1.02 35.02
N SER A 309 6.68 1.42 33.78
CA SER A 309 5.68 2.44 33.45
C SER A 309 4.26 1.86 33.22
N THR A 310 4.01 0.60 33.58
CA THR A 310 2.71 -0.07 33.34
C THR A 310 1.64 0.38 34.33
N ALA A 311 1.11 1.59 34.15
CA ALA A 311 -0.30 1.80 34.44
C ALA A 311 -1.07 1.28 33.22
N PHE A 312 -2.04 0.38 33.43
CA PHE A 312 -2.98 -0.02 32.38
C PHE A 312 -4.30 0.73 32.61
N PRO A 313 -4.42 2.00 32.17
CA PRO A 313 -5.66 2.75 32.30
C PRO A 313 -6.68 2.17 31.30
N ILE A 314 -7.35 1.07 31.69
CA ILE A 314 -8.27 0.32 30.80
C ILE A 314 -9.32 1.25 30.17
N GLY A 315 -9.81 2.23 30.94
CA GLY A 315 -10.74 3.25 30.44
C GLY A 315 -10.16 4.06 29.26
N GLN A 316 -8.96 4.63 29.44
CA GLN A 316 -8.27 5.40 28.40
C GLN A 316 -7.92 4.53 27.19
N ILE A 317 -7.42 3.31 27.40
CA ILE A 317 -7.09 2.36 26.32
C ILE A 317 -8.35 2.05 25.51
N THR A 318 -9.47 1.80 26.17
CA THR A 318 -10.76 1.51 25.51
C THR A 318 -11.24 2.72 24.72
N GLU A 319 -11.16 3.92 25.29
CA GLU A 319 -11.54 5.16 24.62
C GLU A 319 -10.70 5.41 23.36
N ILE A 320 -9.37 5.37 23.46
CA ILE A 320 -8.47 5.56 22.31
C ILE A 320 -8.69 4.48 21.25
N THR A 321 -8.96 3.24 21.68
CA THR A 321 -9.30 2.13 20.79
C THR A 321 -10.58 2.43 20.01
N LEU A 322 -11.64 2.85 20.69
CA LEU A 322 -12.91 3.22 20.06
C LEU A 322 -12.77 4.43 19.14
N THR A 323 -11.98 5.43 19.52
CA THR A 323 -11.65 6.58 18.67
C THR A 323 -10.96 6.15 17.39
N SER A 324 -9.97 5.25 17.49
CA SER A 324 -9.24 4.72 16.33
C SER A 324 -10.14 3.87 15.41
N ILE A 325 -11.01 3.04 15.99
CA ILE A 325 -12.03 2.31 15.24
C ILE A 325 -13.00 3.28 14.55
N GLY A 326 -13.44 4.33 15.24
CA GLY A 326 -14.33 5.36 14.72
C GLY A 326 -13.75 6.07 13.51
N PHE A 327 -12.49 6.53 13.59
CA PHE A 327 -11.77 7.09 12.46
C PHE A 327 -11.56 6.09 11.33
N GLY A 328 -11.21 4.85 11.66
CA GLY A 328 -11.06 3.77 10.68
C GLY A 328 -12.34 3.53 9.88
N LEU A 329 -13.49 3.44 10.56
CA LEU A 329 -14.79 3.21 9.93
C LEU A 329 -15.24 4.43 9.13
N ALA A 330 -15.08 5.65 9.67
CA ALA A 330 -15.43 6.89 8.97
C ALA A 330 -14.58 7.08 7.71
N GLY A 331 -13.27 6.88 7.82
CA GLY A 331 -12.33 6.91 6.70
C GLY A 331 -12.66 5.87 5.64
N ALA A 332 -12.89 4.61 6.03
CA ALA A 332 -13.29 3.55 5.11
C ALA A 332 -14.60 3.85 4.39
N ALA A 333 -15.63 4.29 5.13
CA ALA A 333 -16.94 4.63 4.56
C ALA A 333 -16.83 5.78 3.55
N LEU A 334 -16.19 6.90 3.93
CA LEU A 334 -16.02 8.05 3.05
C LEU A 334 -15.22 7.67 1.79
N THR A 335 -14.10 6.96 1.96
CA THR A 335 -13.26 6.52 0.84
C THR A 335 -14.04 5.63 -0.12
N CYS A 336 -14.79 4.65 0.38
CA CYS A 336 -15.62 3.78 -0.44
C CYS A 336 -16.69 4.56 -1.22
N VAL A 337 -17.36 5.53 -0.60
CA VAL A 337 -18.36 6.38 -1.25
C VAL A 337 -17.74 7.20 -2.38
N LEU A 338 -16.62 7.88 -2.10
CA LEU A 338 -15.89 8.68 -3.08
C LEU A 338 -15.28 7.81 -4.20
N ALA A 339 -14.98 6.54 -3.92
CA ALA A 339 -14.48 5.61 -4.90
C ALA A 339 -15.53 5.21 -5.95
N VAL A 340 -16.82 5.07 -5.59
CA VAL A 340 -17.85 4.51 -6.50
C VAL A 340 -17.89 5.17 -7.89
N PRO A 341 -17.92 6.51 -8.03
CA PRO A 341 -18.01 7.14 -9.34
C PRO A 341 -16.81 6.82 -10.24
N GLY A 342 -15.59 6.87 -9.69
CA GLY A 342 -14.35 6.61 -10.42
C GLY A 342 -14.24 5.15 -10.89
N ALA A 343 -14.51 4.19 -10.00
CA ALA A 343 -14.46 2.77 -10.35
C ALA A 343 -15.55 2.39 -11.34
N TRP A 344 -16.76 2.94 -11.20
CA TRP A 344 -17.83 2.69 -12.16
C TRP A 344 -17.47 3.21 -13.55
N LEU A 345 -16.89 4.40 -13.64
CA LEU A 345 -16.48 5.01 -14.91
C LEU A 345 -15.36 4.20 -15.59
N SER A 346 -14.35 3.77 -14.83
CA SER A 346 -13.20 3.03 -15.37
C SER A 346 -13.58 1.65 -15.93
N VAL A 347 -14.59 0.99 -15.34
CA VAL A 347 -15.09 -0.31 -15.80
C VAL A 347 -16.09 -0.15 -16.94
N ARG A 348 -17.09 0.72 -16.78
CA ARG A 348 -18.23 0.80 -17.70
C ARG A 348 -17.98 1.67 -18.93
N HIS A 349 -17.08 2.66 -18.85
CA HIS A 349 -16.81 3.61 -19.93
C HIS A 349 -15.30 3.73 -20.17
N ARG A 350 -14.74 2.78 -20.92
CA ARG A 350 -13.30 2.75 -21.22
C ARG A 350 -12.94 3.86 -22.20
N GLY A 351 -12.42 4.96 -21.68
CA GLY A 351 -11.96 6.11 -22.48
C GLY A 351 -10.78 6.84 -21.83
N TRP A 352 -10.20 7.80 -22.55
CA TRP A 352 -9.08 8.59 -22.02
C TRP A 352 -9.46 9.36 -20.75
N VAL A 353 -10.64 9.99 -20.73
CA VAL A 353 -11.15 10.71 -19.54
C VAL A 353 -11.25 9.79 -18.32
N SER A 354 -11.87 8.61 -18.46
CA SER A 354 -11.95 7.62 -17.37
C SER A 354 -10.56 7.21 -16.85
N ARG A 355 -9.58 7.10 -17.75
CA ARG A 355 -8.21 6.71 -17.42
C ARG A 355 -7.47 7.82 -16.67
N VAL A 356 -7.69 9.09 -17.04
CA VAL A 356 -7.11 10.24 -16.35
C VAL A 356 -7.67 10.35 -14.94
N LEU A 357 -9.00 10.27 -14.80
CA LEU A 357 -9.69 10.31 -13.50
C LEU A 357 -9.31 9.13 -12.60
N GLU A 358 -9.13 7.94 -13.18
CA GLU A 358 -8.63 6.80 -12.43
C GLU A 358 -7.19 7.05 -11.97
N ARG A 359 -6.29 7.45 -12.88
CA ARG A 359 -4.86 7.67 -12.57
C ARG A 359 -4.63 8.77 -11.54
N SER A 360 -5.46 9.82 -11.51
CA SER A 360 -5.31 10.88 -10.51
C SER A 360 -5.45 10.35 -9.09
N THR A 361 -6.36 9.39 -8.86
CA THR A 361 -6.52 8.79 -7.52
C THR A 361 -5.27 8.00 -7.09
N TYR A 362 -4.64 7.27 -8.02
CA TYR A 362 -3.38 6.56 -7.75
C TYR A 362 -2.19 7.48 -7.51
N ILE A 363 -2.12 8.60 -8.23
CA ILE A 363 -1.09 9.63 -8.01
C ILE A 363 -1.26 10.25 -6.62
N ALA A 364 -2.49 10.56 -6.21
CA ALA A 364 -2.75 11.14 -4.90
C ALA A 364 -2.37 10.21 -3.75
N GLY A 365 -2.73 8.92 -3.84
CA GLY A 365 -2.38 7.96 -2.79
C GLY A 365 -0.93 7.45 -2.84
N SER A 366 -0.11 7.88 -3.81
CA SER A 366 1.34 7.68 -3.75
C SER A 366 2.06 8.80 -2.99
N LEU A 367 1.35 9.89 -2.65
CA LEU A 367 1.90 10.97 -1.85
C LEU A 367 2.06 10.52 -0.40
N PRO A 368 3.18 10.86 0.26
CA PRO A 368 3.35 10.63 1.69
C PRO A 368 2.29 11.32 2.54
N GLY A 369 1.91 10.69 3.66
CA GLY A 369 0.93 11.23 4.61
C GLY A 369 1.26 12.64 5.07
N ILE A 370 2.54 12.92 5.32
CA ILE A 370 3.02 14.24 5.72
C ILE A 370 2.78 15.33 4.66
N VAL A 371 2.87 14.99 3.37
CA VAL A 371 2.63 15.95 2.27
C VAL A 371 1.14 16.28 2.20
N VAL A 372 0.29 15.26 2.29
CA VAL A 372 -1.17 15.45 2.30
C VAL A 372 -1.60 16.25 3.52
N ALA A 373 -1.03 15.94 4.69
CA ALA A 373 -1.32 16.65 5.92
C ALA A 373 -0.91 18.12 5.85
N LEU A 374 0.32 18.42 5.43
CA LEU A 374 0.80 19.80 5.30
C LEU A 374 -0.09 20.62 4.35
N ALA A 375 -0.44 20.05 3.18
CA ALA A 375 -1.33 20.73 2.25
C ALA A 375 -2.71 21.00 2.86
N PHE A 376 -3.29 20.03 3.58
CA PHE A 376 -4.60 20.17 4.20
C PHE A 376 -4.58 21.17 5.36
N VAL A 377 -3.54 21.17 6.21
CA VAL A 377 -3.37 22.16 7.28
C VAL A 377 -3.29 23.55 6.69
N THR A 378 -2.39 23.78 5.73
CA THR A 378 -2.19 25.14 5.20
C THR A 378 -3.40 25.65 4.44
N LEU A 379 -4.10 24.77 3.70
CA LEU A 379 -5.36 25.15 3.04
C LEU A 379 -6.47 25.44 4.03
N ALA A 380 -6.61 24.64 5.09
CA ALA A 380 -7.61 24.86 6.12
C ALA A 380 -7.34 26.18 6.84
N VAL A 381 -6.11 26.43 7.30
CA VAL A 381 -5.75 27.68 7.98
C VAL A 381 -5.92 28.90 7.07
N GLY A 382 -5.51 28.79 5.80
CA GLY A 382 -5.53 29.92 4.88
C GLY A 382 -6.91 30.24 4.28
N TYR A 383 -7.73 29.23 3.99
CA TYR A 383 -8.96 29.40 3.20
C TYR A 383 -10.23 28.84 3.86
N LEU A 384 -10.14 27.79 4.66
CA LEU A 384 -11.30 27.17 5.33
C LEU A 384 -11.04 26.97 6.85
N PRO A 385 -10.86 28.06 7.61
CA PRO A 385 -10.45 27.96 9.03
C PRO A 385 -11.48 27.23 9.90
N VAL A 386 -12.75 27.22 9.49
CA VAL A 386 -13.84 26.48 10.15
C VAL A 386 -13.59 24.96 10.18
N VAL A 387 -12.82 24.43 9.22
CA VAL A 387 -12.53 22.99 9.10
C VAL A 387 -11.20 22.62 9.78
N TYR A 388 -10.37 23.61 10.10
CA TYR A 388 -9.12 23.39 10.83
C TYR A 388 -9.38 22.84 12.25
N GLN A 389 -8.53 21.92 12.72
CA GLN A 389 -8.70 21.20 13.99
C GLN A 389 -10.07 20.50 14.13
N THR A 390 -10.59 19.94 13.04
CA THR A 390 -11.80 19.10 13.09
C THR A 390 -11.53 17.68 12.60
N SER A 391 -12.25 16.71 13.16
CA SER A 391 -12.21 15.31 12.71
C SER A 391 -12.58 15.15 11.23
N ILE A 392 -13.35 16.09 10.67
CA ILE A 392 -13.73 16.11 9.25
C ILE A 392 -12.49 16.27 8.37
N LEU A 393 -11.58 17.18 8.72
CA LEU A 393 -10.36 17.41 7.95
C LEU A 393 -9.49 16.15 7.91
N LEU A 394 -9.31 15.50 9.07
CA LEU A 394 -8.55 14.27 9.20
C LEU A 394 -9.16 13.12 8.38
N VAL A 395 -10.48 12.92 8.47
CA VAL A 395 -11.19 11.90 7.69
C VAL A 395 -11.12 12.18 6.18
N ALA A 396 -11.16 13.44 5.77
CA ALA A 396 -10.97 13.83 4.36
C ALA A 396 -9.54 13.52 3.88
N ALA A 397 -8.52 13.78 4.70
CA ALA A 397 -7.13 13.45 4.38
C ALA A 397 -6.93 11.93 4.23
N TYR A 398 -7.51 11.13 5.14
CA TYR A 398 -7.52 9.66 4.99
C TYR A 398 -8.17 9.21 3.70
N ALA A 399 -9.30 9.83 3.32
CA ALA A 399 -9.98 9.48 2.08
C ALA A 399 -9.13 9.76 0.84
N VAL A 400 -8.34 10.83 0.84
CA VAL A 400 -7.37 11.12 -0.23
C VAL A 400 -6.24 10.11 -0.24
N LEU A 401 -5.60 9.87 0.92
CA LEU A 401 -4.45 8.97 1.03
C LEU A 401 -4.79 7.54 0.62
N PHE A 402 -5.97 7.06 1.01
CA PHE A 402 -6.31 5.65 0.94
C PHE A 402 -7.32 5.30 -0.16
N MET A 403 -7.71 6.29 -0.99
CA MET A 403 -8.56 6.10 -2.19
C MET A 403 -8.11 4.93 -3.08
N PRO A 404 -6.80 4.75 -3.39
CA PRO A 404 -6.37 3.66 -4.27
C PRO A 404 -6.72 2.27 -3.73
N ARG A 405 -6.72 2.08 -2.41
CA ARG A 405 -7.02 0.78 -1.79
C ARG A 405 -8.48 0.38 -2.01
N ALA A 406 -9.40 1.35 -1.92
CA ALA A 406 -10.81 1.14 -2.26
C ALA A 406 -11.01 0.96 -3.77
N MET A 407 -10.33 1.76 -4.60
CA MET A 407 -10.38 1.69 -6.07
C MET A 407 -10.07 0.30 -6.62
N VAL A 408 -8.96 -0.31 -6.18
CA VAL A 408 -8.51 -1.61 -6.68
C VAL A 408 -9.57 -2.69 -6.46
N SER A 409 -10.09 -2.78 -5.23
CA SER A 409 -11.09 -3.78 -4.85
C SER A 409 -12.42 -3.55 -5.55
N LEU A 410 -12.86 -2.28 -5.60
CA LEU A 410 -14.14 -1.92 -6.19
C LEU A 410 -14.17 -2.11 -7.71
N ARG A 411 -13.07 -1.79 -8.39
CA ARG A 411 -12.91 -2.01 -9.83
C ARG A 411 -12.94 -3.50 -10.17
N ALA A 412 -12.24 -4.32 -9.39
CA ALA A 412 -12.23 -5.77 -9.58
C ALA A 412 -13.66 -6.34 -9.43
N ALA A 413 -14.39 -5.93 -8.40
CA ALA A 413 -15.75 -6.38 -8.17
C ALA A 413 -16.74 -5.90 -9.23
N LEU A 414 -16.67 -4.63 -9.65
CA LEU A 414 -17.51 -4.10 -10.73
C LEU A 414 -17.25 -4.78 -12.09
N ALA A 415 -16.00 -5.17 -12.36
CA ALA A 415 -15.64 -5.86 -13.59
C ALA A 415 -16.27 -7.26 -13.69
N GLN A 416 -16.60 -7.89 -12.57
CA GLN A 416 -17.27 -9.19 -12.52
C GLN A 416 -18.80 -9.08 -12.72
N VAL A 417 -19.40 -7.89 -12.61
CA VAL A 417 -20.85 -7.71 -12.79
C VAL A 417 -21.17 -7.52 -14.27
N PRO A 418 -21.92 -8.43 -14.92
CA PRO A 418 -22.28 -8.29 -16.33
C PRO A 418 -23.06 -6.98 -16.60
N PRO A 419 -22.68 -6.16 -17.60
CA PRO A 419 -23.43 -4.95 -17.96
C PRO A 419 -24.89 -5.21 -18.32
N GLU A 420 -25.21 -6.43 -18.77
CA GLU A 420 -26.54 -6.86 -19.19
C GLU A 420 -27.55 -6.78 -18.05
N LEU A 421 -27.14 -7.01 -16.80
CA LEU A 421 -28.01 -6.86 -15.63
C LEU A 421 -28.47 -5.40 -15.44
N ASP A 422 -27.58 -4.44 -15.71
CA ASP A 422 -27.88 -3.01 -15.66
C ASP A 422 -28.79 -2.59 -16.84
N ASP A 423 -28.67 -3.24 -18.01
CA ASP A 423 -29.52 -3.03 -19.20
C ASP A 423 -30.92 -3.63 -18.98
N SER A 424 -31.04 -4.86 -18.45
CA SER A 424 -32.32 -5.50 -18.12
C SER A 424 -33.12 -4.73 -17.08
N ALA A 425 -32.47 -4.25 -16.02
CA ALA A 425 -33.14 -3.45 -14.99
C ALA A 425 -33.72 -2.14 -15.57
N ARG A 426 -32.99 -1.48 -16.49
CA ARG A 426 -33.50 -0.29 -17.20
C ARG A 426 -34.66 -0.61 -18.13
N ALA A 427 -34.62 -1.74 -18.82
CA ALA A 427 -35.72 -2.18 -19.67
C ALA A 427 -37.01 -2.43 -18.87
N LEU A 428 -36.89 -2.88 -17.62
CA LEU A 428 -37.99 -3.02 -16.66
C LEU A 428 -38.44 -1.70 -16.00
N GLY A 429 -37.97 -0.55 -16.49
CA GLY A 429 -38.37 0.78 -16.01
C GLY A 429 -37.58 1.30 -14.80
N ALA A 430 -36.52 0.62 -14.36
CA ALA A 430 -35.71 1.11 -13.25
C ALA A 430 -34.91 2.36 -13.66
N ARG A 431 -35.04 3.43 -12.85
CA ARG A 431 -34.20 4.63 -12.97
C ARG A 431 -32.73 4.32 -12.67
N PRO A 432 -31.75 5.11 -13.15
CA PRO A 432 -30.32 4.86 -12.92
C PRO A 432 -29.90 4.73 -11.46
N SER A 433 -30.59 5.41 -10.53
CA SER A 433 -30.39 5.26 -9.09
C SER A 433 -30.95 3.92 -8.56
N GLY A 434 -32.12 3.51 -9.06
CA GLY A 434 -32.71 2.20 -8.74
C GLY A 434 -31.83 1.04 -9.19
N VAL A 435 -31.22 1.15 -10.38
CA VAL A 435 -30.23 0.16 -10.87
C VAL A 435 -29.02 0.09 -9.95
N LEU A 436 -28.47 1.24 -9.56
CA LEU A 436 -27.31 1.29 -8.66
C LEU A 436 -27.62 0.62 -7.32
N TRP A 437 -28.71 1.01 -6.65
CA TRP A 437 -29.02 0.54 -5.29
C TRP A 437 -29.59 -0.88 -5.24
N ARG A 438 -30.37 -1.31 -6.25
CA ARG A 438 -31.05 -2.62 -6.24
C ARG A 438 -30.30 -3.71 -6.99
N VAL A 439 -29.41 -3.37 -7.92
CA VAL A 439 -28.72 -4.33 -8.78
C VAL A 439 -27.21 -4.25 -8.57
N THR A 440 -26.59 -3.12 -8.92
CA THR A 440 -25.13 -3.04 -8.94
C THR A 440 -24.52 -3.12 -7.53
N LEU A 441 -25.03 -2.34 -6.57
CA LEU A 441 -24.45 -2.26 -5.23
C LEU A 441 -24.53 -3.59 -4.46
N PRO A 442 -25.67 -4.32 -4.41
CA PRO A 442 -25.72 -5.63 -3.75
C PRO A 442 -24.74 -6.65 -4.33
N LEU A 443 -24.53 -6.62 -5.65
CA LEU A 443 -23.58 -7.52 -6.32
C LEU A 443 -22.11 -7.16 -6.04
N VAL A 444 -21.82 -5.88 -5.81
CA VAL A 444 -20.47 -5.36 -5.57
C VAL A 444 -20.13 -5.27 -4.08
N LEU A 445 -21.11 -5.38 -3.19
CA LEU A 445 -20.97 -5.17 -1.74
C LEU A 445 -19.82 -5.97 -1.12
N ARG A 446 -19.58 -7.20 -1.59
CA ARG A 446 -18.46 -8.03 -1.10
C ARG A 446 -17.11 -7.38 -1.39
N GLY A 447 -16.86 -6.97 -2.63
CA GLY A 447 -15.62 -6.29 -3.00
C GLY A 447 -15.50 -4.87 -2.42
N LEU A 448 -16.64 -4.20 -2.19
CA LEU A 448 -16.66 -2.95 -1.42
C LEU A 448 -16.20 -3.21 0.04
N GLY A 449 -16.65 -4.32 0.65
CA GLY A 449 -16.22 -4.74 1.98
C GLY A 449 -14.71 -5.02 2.06
N THR A 450 -14.13 -5.67 1.05
CA THR A 450 -12.67 -5.86 0.94
C THR A 450 -11.93 -4.53 0.86
N GLY A 451 -12.43 -3.61 0.02
CA GLY A 451 -11.87 -2.26 -0.11
C GLY A 451 -11.96 -1.47 1.21
N ALA A 452 -13.10 -1.55 1.89
CA ALA A 452 -13.32 -0.92 3.18
C ALA A 452 -12.36 -1.47 4.25
N ALA A 453 -12.15 -2.79 4.29
CA ALA A 453 -11.22 -3.43 5.22
C ALA A 453 -9.76 -2.97 4.98
N LEU A 454 -9.34 -2.82 3.72
CA LEU A 454 -8.01 -2.31 3.38
C LEU A 454 -7.80 -0.85 3.79
N VAL A 455 -8.83 -0.02 3.62
CA VAL A 455 -8.77 1.39 4.05
C VAL A 455 -8.79 1.48 5.58
N PHE A 456 -9.68 0.74 6.24
CA PHE A 456 -9.77 0.68 7.69
C PHE A 456 -8.44 0.31 8.33
N LEU A 457 -7.82 -0.78 7.86
CA LEU A 457 -6.52 -1.24 8.34
C LEU A 457 -5.47 -0.13 8.26
N ALA A 458 -5.44 0.57 7.13
CA ALA A 458 -4.47 1.62 6.93
C ALA A 458 -4.69 2.85 7.81
N VAL A 459 -5.95 3.22 8.05
CA VAL A 459 -6.31 4.35 8.92
C VAL A 459 -5.94 4.05 10.37
N VAL A 460 -6.23 2.85 10.86
CA VAL A 460 -5.94 2.46 12.25
C VAL A 460 -4.43 2.48 12.55
N THR A 461 -3.61 2.20 11.55
CA THR A 461 -2.14 2.23 11.66
C THR A 461 -1.52 3.53 11.16
N GLU A 462 -2.33 4.52 10.75
CA GLU A 462 -1.82 5.79 10.24
C GLU A 462 -1.30 6.64 11.40
N LEU A 463 -0.07 7.15 11.25
CA LEU A 463 0.58 7.99 12.23
C LEU A 463 0.78 9.42 11.72
N THR A 464 1.36 9.57 10.53
CA THR A 464 1.93 10.84 10.06
C THR A 464 0.90 11.93 9.81
N ALA A 465 -0.16 11.63 9.09
CA ALA A 465 -1.22 12.59 8.84
C ALA A 465 -2.01 12.88 10.11
N THR A 466 -2.18 11.86 10.95
CA THR A 466 -2.84 11.98 12.25
C THR A 466 -2.12 12.94 13.18
N LEU A 467 -0.79 12.84 13.30
CA LEU A 467 0.00 13.74 14.14
C LEU A 467 -0.17 15.22 13.76
N LEU A 468 -0.34 15.52 12.48
CA LEU A 468 -0.43 16.90 11.98
C LEU A 468 -1.88 17.43 11.89
N LEU A 469 -2.86 16.56 11.70
CA LEU A 469 -4.25 16.95 11.42
C LEU A 469 -5.23 16.62 12.54
N ALA A 470 -4.87 15.78 13.50
CA ALA A 470 -5.77 15.43 14.59
C ALA A 470 -6.14 16.70 15.38
N PRO A 471 -7.44 16.89 15.69
CA PRO A 471 -7.87 17.96 16.59
C PRO A 471 -7.17 17.85 17.94
N THR A 472 -6.99 19.00 18.60
CA THR A 472 -6.47 19.03 19.96
C THR A 472 -7.32 18.17 20.89
N GLY A 473 -6.66 17.37 21.74
CA GLY A 473 -7.32 16.42 22.63
C GLY A 473 -7.79 15.12 21.96
N THR A 474 -7.61 14.95 20.65
CA THR A 474 -7.93 13.68 19.96
C THR A 474 -6.70 12.79 19.87
N ALA A 475 -6.79 11.59 20.41
CA ALA A 475 -5.73 10.59 20.39
C ALA A 475 -6.17 9.31 19.68
N THR A 476 -5.29 8.74 18.87
CA THR A 476 -5.45 7.41 18.27
C THR A 476 -4.42 6.43 18.83
N LEU A 477 -4.62 5.14 18.59
CA LEU A 477 -3.70 4.09 19.01
C LEU A 477 -2.27 4.36 18.48
N ALA A 478 -2.16 4.86 17.25
CA ALA A 478 -0.88 5.18 16.63
C ALA A 478 -0.20 6.39 17.31
N THR A 479 -0.94 7.48 17.56
CA THR A 479 -0.36 8.69 18.19
C THR A 479 -0.01 8.46 19.66
N GLU A 480 -0.79 7.65 20.38
CA GLU A 480 -0.51 7.29 21.78
C GLU A 480 0.65 6.31 21.92
N PHE A 481 0.74 5.34 21.02
CA PHE A 481 1.96 4.53 20.91
C PHE A 481 3.19 5.42 20.68
N TRP A 482 3.08 6.37 19.75
CA TRP A 482 4.15 7.29 19.40
C TRP A 482 4.58 8.18 20.57
N SER A 483 3.63 8.81 21.25
CA SER A 483 3.86 9.69 22.39
C SER A 483 4.61 8.97 23.52
N ASN A 484 4.10 7.79 23.91
CA ASN A 484 4.70 6.98 24.97
C ASN A 484 6.07 6.42 24.55
N SER A 485 6.23 5.93 23.32
CA SER A 485 7.50 5.38 22.84
C SER A 485 8.59 6.43 22.68
N SER A 486 8.22 7.64 22.23
CA SER A 486 9.14 8.79 22.12
C SER A 486 9.62 9.28 23.48
N SER A 487 8.80 9.09 24.52
CA SER A 487 9.13 9.39 25.92
C SER A 487 9.84 8.24 26.65
N LEU A 488 10.30 7.22 25.91
CA LEU A 488 10.90 5.98 26.43
C LEU A 488 10.01 5.18 27.39
N ALA A 489 8.71 5.48 27.45
CA ALA A 489 7.71 4.81 28.27
C ALA A 489 7.15 3.58 27.54
N TYR A 490 8.02 2.64 27.18
CA TYR A 490 7.66 1.48 26.34
C TYR A 490 6.58 0.58 26.96
N GLY A 491 6.56 0.45 28.30
CA GLY A 491 5.50 -0.28 29.01
C GLY A 491 4.12 0.34 28.82
N ALA A 492 4.03 1.68 28.80
CA ALA A 492 2.79 2.41 28.55
C ALA A 492 2.40 2.41 27.05
N ALA A 493 3.38 2.31 26.15
CA ALA A 493 3.13 2.22 24.70
C ALA A 493 2.57 0.86 24.26
N ALA A 494 3.00 -0.22 24.93
CA ALA A 494 2.72 -1.59 24.51
C ALA A 494 1.23 -1.96 24.32
N PRO A 495 0.29 -1.54 25.20
CA PRO A 495 -1.13 -1.83 25.01
C PRO A 495 -1.67 -1.26 23.69
N TYR A 496 -1.23 -0.07 23.30
CA TYR A 496 -1.68 0.58 22.06
C TYR A 496 -1.17 -0.18 20.83
N ALA A 497 0.10 -0.61 20.84
CA ALA A 497 0.64 -1.49 19.80
C ALA A 497 -0.11 -2.83 19.70
N LEU A 498 -0.41 -3.46 20.85
CA LEU A 498 -1.17 -4.70 20.89
C LEU A 498 -2.57 -4.52 20.28
N MET A 499 -3.29 -3.46 20.66
CA MET A 499 -4.62 -3.19 20.12
C MET A 499 -4.61 -2.90 18.62
N MET A 500 -3.60 -2.18 18.11
CA MET A 500 -3.44 -2.01 16.65
C MET A 500 -3.30 -3.36 15.94
N ILE A 501 -2.45 -4.27 16.46
CA ILE A 501 -2.24 -5.60 15.87
C ILE A 501 -3.53 -6.44 15.94
N VAL A 502 -4.21 -6.45 17.09
CA VAL A 502 -5.44 -7.23 17.30
C VAL A 502 -6.56 -6.75 16.38
N ILE A 503 -6.75 -5.44 16.23
CA ILE A 503 -7.78 -4.85 15.36
C ILE A 503 -7.45 -5.04 13.87
N SER A 504 -6.16 -5.09 13.54
CA SER A 504 -5.67 -5.33 12.19
C SER A 504 -5.81 -6.78 11.73
N ALA A 505 -5.79 -7.74 12.68
CA ALA A 505 -5.78 -9.17 12.37
C ALA A 505 -7.02 -9.68 11.61
N PRO A 506 -8.28 -9.31 11.95
CA PRO A 506 -9.46 -9.70 11.18
C PRO A 506 -9.44 -9.20 9.73
N ALA A 507 -8.99 -7.96 9.51
CA ALA A 507 -8.89 -7.38 8.18
C ALA A 507 -7.82 -8.11 7.34
N ALA A 508 -6.65 -8.38 7.92
CA ALA A 508 -5.60 -9.17 7.30
C ALA A 508 -6.08 -10.61 6.99
N TRP A 509 -6.82 -11.23 7.91
CA TRP A 509 -7.38 -12.57 7.72
C TRP A 509 -8.41 -12.61 6.57
N LEU A 510 -9.32 -11.64 6.50
CA LEU A 510 -10.31 -11.54 5.42
C LEU A 510 -9.62 -11.51 4.04
N LEU A 511 -8.56 -10.72 3.90
CA LEU A 511 -7.77 -10.57 2.67
C LEU A 511 -7.07 -11.88 2.27
N THR A 512 -6.48 -12.59 3.25
CA THR A 512 -5.86 -13.89 2.98
C THR A 512 -6.88 -14.98 2.62
N ARG A 513 -8.11 -14.89 3.11
CA ARG A 513 -9.18 -15.85 2.79
C ARG A 513 -9.76 -15.64 1.40
N GLU A 514 -9.93 -14.40 0.96
CA GLU A 514 -10.44 -14.09 -0.38
C GLU A 514 -9.45 -14.49 -1.46
N SER A 515 -8.17 -14.17 -1.28
CA SER A 515 -7.13 -14.67 -2.19
C SER A 515 -7.17 -16.20 -2.28
N ARG A 516 -7.31 -16.92 -1.16
CA ARG A 516 -7.43 -18.41 -1.16
C ARG A 516 -8.68 -18.94 -1.88
N ARG A 517 -9.79 -18.20 -1.88
CA ARG A 517 -11.03 -18.63 -2.56
C ARG A 517 -11.01 -18.40 -4.06
N GLU A 518 -10.39 -17.33 -4.53
CA GLU A 518 -10.11 -17.14 -5.96
C GLU A 518 -9.08 -18.16 -6.45
N MET A 519 -8.10 -18.50 -5.59
CA MET A 519 -7.07 -19.52 -5.85
C MET A 519 -7.58 -20.98 -5.87
N GLY A 520 -8.73 -21.29 -5.27
CA GLY A 520 -9.31 -22.65 -5.24
C GLY A 520 -10.35 -22.94 -6.33
N ARG A 521 -10.64 -21.96 -7.20
CA ARG A 521 -11.58 -22.08 -8.34
C ARG A 521 -10.87 -22.08 -9.70
N ALA A 522 -9.54 -22.01 -9.71
CA ALA A 522 -8.67 -22.19 -10.88
C ALA A 522 -7.98 -23.55 -10.79
#